data_AF-A0A6B3G4A1-F1
#
_entry.id   AF-A0A6B3G4A1-F1
#
_cell.length_a   1.000
_cell.length_b   1.000
_cell.length_c   1.000
_cell.angle_alpha   90.00
_cell.angle_beta   90.00
_cell.angle_gamma   90.00
#
_symmetry.space_group_name_H-M   'P 1'
#
loop_
_entity.id
_entity.type
_entity.pdbx_description
1 polymer ?
#
loop_
_entity_poly.entity_id
_entity_poly.type
_entity_poly.pdbx_seq_one_letter_code
_entity_poly.pdbx_strand_id
1 'polypeptide(L)'
;MITLSLAEIAEIVGGQPHDIPDPAVTVTGPVVIDSREVAPGSLFAAFAGERVDGHDYAQRAVEAGAAAVLAARPVGVPAIVVDDVVGALGALARAAVERLGTSVVALTGSAGKTSTKDLIAQLLQRHGPTVWTPGSLNNE
;
A
#
# COMPACT_ATOMS: atom_id res chain seq x y z
N MET A 1 -7.11 -2.56 -7.26
CA MET A 1 -5.67 -2.40 -6.99
C MET A 1 -4.96 -2.53 -8.34
N ILE A 2 -3.94 -1.72 -8.62
CA ILE A 2 -3.20 -1.86 -9.89
C ILE A 2 -2.24 -3.03 -9.75
N THR A 3 -2.35 -3.99 -10.67
CA THR A 3 -1.46 -5.15 -10.68
C THR A 3 -0.04 -4.69 -11.02
N LEU A 4 0.90 -5.01 -10.14
CA LEU A 4 2.32 -4.72 -10.27
C LEU A 4 3.11 -6.01 -10.02
N SER A 5 4.15 -6.25 -10.81
CA SER A 5 5.14 -7.29 -10.50
C SER A 5 6.02 -6.90 -9.31
N LEU A 6 6.60 -7.87 -8.62
CA LEU A 6 7.58 -7.61 -7.56
C LEU A 6 8.79 -6.83 -8.08
N ALA A 7 9.21 -7.08 -9.32
CA ALA A 7 10.24 -6.29 -10.00
C ALA A 7 9.86 -4.80 -10.13
N GLU A 8 8.66 -4.50 -10.64
CA GLU A 8 8.18 -3.12 -10.75
C GLU A 8 8.04 -2.45 -9.39
N ILE A 9 7.56 -3.18 -8.38
CA ILE A 9 7.43 -2.64 -7.02
C ILE A 9 8.82 -2.26 -6.49
N ALA A 10 9.81 -3.13 -6.63
CA ALA A 10 11.18 -2.86 -6.20
C ALA A 10 11.76 -1.61 -6.91
N GLU A 11 11.51 -1.45 -8.20
CA GLU A 11 11.93 -0.27 -8.97
C GLU A 11 11.24 1.01 -8.48
N ILE A 12 9.91 0.99 -8.31
CA ILE A 12 9.12 2.16 -7.88
C ILE A 12 9.56 2.65 -6.50
N VAL A 13 9.83 1.74 -5.57
CA VAL A 13 10.19 2.08 -4.19
C VAL A 13 11.70 2.22 -3.97
N GLY A 14 12.52 1.96 -5.01
CA GLY A 14 13.98 1.92 -4.87
C GLY A 14 14.47 0.84 -3.91
N GLY A 15 13.71 -0.24 -3.76
CA GLY A 15 13.97 -1.31 -2.79
C GLY A 15 14.83 -2.46 -3.35
N GLN A 16 15.44 -3.21 -2.44
CA GLN A 16 16.24 -4.39 -2.76
C GLN A 16 15.40 -5.66 -2.59
N PRO A 17 15.33 -6.55 -3.59
CA PRO A 17 14.62 -7.83 -3.44
C PRO A 17 15.44 -8.81 -2.58
N HIS A 18 14.77 -9.48 -1.64
CA HIS A 18 15.33 -10.52 -0.76
C HIS A 18 14.43 -11.75 -0.77
N ASP A 19 15.03 -12.93 -0.86
CA ASP A 19 14.33 -14.22 -0.79
C ASP A 19 13.15 -14.37 -1.79
N ILE A 20 13.15 -13.59 -2.88
CA ILE A 20 12.15 -13.64 -3.95
C ILE A 20 12.61 -14.64 -5.01
N PRO A 21 11.94 -15.80 -5.18
CA PRO A 21 12.35 -16.81 -6.16
C PRO A 21 12.07 -16.39 -7.60
N ASP A 22 10.98 -15.66 -7.81
CA ASP A 22 10.54 -15.17 -9.11
C ASP A 22 10.09 -13.69 -9.01
N PRO A 23 10.86 -12.75 -9.56
CA PRO A 23 10.52 -11.33 -9.53
C PRO A 23 9.35 -10.96 -10.46
N ALA A 24 8.92 -11.86 -11.35
CA ALA A 24 7.78 -11.65 -12.24
C ALA A 24 6.42 -11.91 -11.54
N VAL A 25 6.42 -12.49 -10.34
CA VAL A 25 5.21 -12.65 -9.53
C VAL A 25 4.51 -11.31 -9.35
N THR A 26 3.20 -11.29 -9.54
CA THR A 26 2.39 -10.07 -9.45
C THR A 26 1.62 -9.99 -8.15
N VAL A 27 1.58 -8.81 -7.55
CA VAL A 27 0.66 -8.48 -6.46
C VAL A 27 -0.72 -8.21 -7.06
N THR A 28 -1.67 -9.09 -6.76
CA THR A 28 -3.05 -9.04 -7.27
C THR A 28 -4.09 -8.69 -6.19
N GLY A 29 -3.71 -8.85 -4.92
CA GLY A 29 -4.54 -8.55 -3.74
C GLY A 29 -4.32 -7.12 -3.22
N PRO A 30 -4.86 -6.76 -2.04
CA PRO A 30 -4.62 -5.45 -1.44
C PRO A 30 -3.20 -5.32 -0.87
N VAL A 31 -2.71 -4.08 -0.77
CA VAL A 31 -1.60 -3.75 0.12
C VAL A 31 -2.18 -3.57 1.52
N VAL A 32 -1.67 -4.30 2.51
CA VAL A 32 -2.18 -4.31 3.88
C VAL A 32 -1.07 -4.08 4.89
N ILE A 33 -1.41 -3.43 6.00
CA ILE A 33 -0.48 -3.12 7.09
C ILE A 33 -0.76 -3.96 8.35
N ASP A 34 -1.91 -4.63 8.38
CA ASP A 34 -2.31 -5.58 9.42
C ASP A 34 -2.22 -7.00 8.85
N SER A 35 -1.40 -7.84 9.48
CA SER A 35 -1.19 -9.23 9.03
C SER A 35 -2.46 -10.08 9.09
N ARG A 36 -3.48 -9.65 9.84
CA ARG A 36 -4.79 -10.31 9.92
C ARG A 36 -5.68 -10.02 8.71
N GLU A 37 -5.38 -8.97 7.94
CA GLU A 37 -6.11 -8.57 6.74
C GLU A 37 -5.49 -9.14 5.46
N VAL A 38 -4.38 -9.87 5.57
CA VAL A 38 -3.71 -10.49 4.43
C VAL A 38 -4.66 -11.45 3.72
N ALA A 39 -4.73 -11.28 2.40
CA ALA A 39 -5.46 -12.15 1.49
C ALA A 39 -4.50 -12.68 0.41
N PRO A 40 -4.87 -13.75 -0.33
CA PRO A 40 -4.06 -14.24 -1.43
C PRO A 40 -3.68 -13.14 -2.44
N GLY A 41 -2.39 -13.03 -2.73
CA GLY A 41 -1.81 -12.03 -3.63
C GLY A 41 -1.59 -10.65 -3.00
N SER A 42 -1.78 -10.49 -1.68
CA SER A 42 -1.50 -9.24 -0.98
C SER A 42 -0.01 -8.86 -0.97
N LEU A 43 0.26 -7.57 -0.77
CA LEU A 43 1.57 -7.09 -0.31
C LEU A 43 1.41 -6.68 1.16
N PHE A 44 2.18 -7.29 2.06
CA PHE A 44 2.15 -6.94 3.47
C PHE A 44 3.24 -5.89 3.77
N ALA A 45 2.86 -4.71 4.27
CA ALA A 45 3.81 -3.67 4.66
C ALA A 45 4.13 -3.78 6.16
N ALA A 46 5.37 -4.18 6.46
CA ALA A 46 5.86 -4.40 7.81
C ALA A 46 6.44 -3.11 8.40
N PHE A 47 5.72 -2.51 9.34
CA PHE A 47 6.19 -1.33 10.09
C PHE A 47 6.85 -1.73 11.41
N ALA A 48 7.92 -1.04 11.77
CA ALA A 48 8.41 -1.07 13.15
C ALA A 48 7.48 -0.20 14.02
N GLY A 49 6.62 -0.83 14.82
CA GLY A 49 5.77 -0.13 15.77
C GLY A 49 6.44 0.04 17.13
N GLU A 50 5.95 0.98 17.95
CA GLU A 50 6.47 1.22 19.31
C GLU A 50 6.31 0.02 20.25
N ARG A 51 5.27 -0.80 20.03
CA ARG A 51 4.92 -1.95 20.88
C ARG A 51 5.04 -3.29 20.18
N VAL A 52 4.90 -3.28 18.86
CA VAL A 52 4.81 -4.47 18.03
C VAL A 52 5.56 -4.20 16.75
N ASP A 53 6.53 -5.05 16.43
CA ASP A 53 7.26 -4.98 15.16
C ASP A 53 6.53 -5.82 14.10
N GLY A 54 6.05 -5.18 13.04
CA GLY A 54 5.38 -5.82 11.92
C GLY A 54 6.25 -6.86 11.20
N HIS A 55 7.57 -6.72 11.28
CA HIS A 55 8.52 -7.66 10.67
C HIS A 55 8.36 -9.07 11.25
N ASP A 56 7.98 -9.18 12.52
CA ASP A 56 7.79 -10.47 13.19
C ASP A 56 6.58 -11.25 12.64
N TYR A 57 5.70 -10.60 11.86
CA TYR A 57 4.57 -11.24 11.20
C TYR A 57 4.82 -11.58 9.73
N ALA A 58 6.01 -11.32 9.20
CA ALA A 58 6.33 -11.53 7.79
C ALA A 58 6.06 -12.98 7.33
N GLN A 59 6.53 -13.96 8.09
CA GLN A 59 6.31 -15.37 7.78
C GLN A 59 4.82 -15.71 7.74
N ARG A 60 4.07 -15.29 8.76
CA ARG A 60 2.62 -15.50 8.83
C ARG A 60 1.88 -14.84 7.66
N ALA A 61 2.31 -13.66 7.23
CA ALA A 61 1.69 -12.98 6.10
C ALA A 61 1.88 -13.78 4.80
N VAL A 62 3.08 -14.32 4.55
CA VAL A 62 3.33 -15.16 3.37
C VAL A 62 2.54 -16.48 3.45
N GLU A 63 2.48 -17.11 4.63
CA GLU A 63 1.64 -18.30 4.86
C GLU A 63 0.14 -18.03 4.62
N ALA A 64 -0.32 -16.81 4.92
CA ALA A 64 -1.69 -16.36 4.65
C ALA A 64 -1.93 -15.98 3.16
N GLY A 65 -0.89 -16.02 2.32
CA GLY A 65 -0.99 -15.83 0.88
C GLY A 65 -0.48 -14.47 0.38
N ALA A 66 0.23 -13.69 1.19
CA ALA A 66 0.93 -12.51 0.68
C ALA A 66 1.97 -12.93 -0.39
N ALA A 67 2.02 -12.20 -1.50
CA ALA A 67 3.00 -12.42 -2.55
C ALA A 67 4.42 -12.03 -2.11
N ALA A 68 4.53 -10.99 -1.28
CA ALA A 68 5.77 -10.55 -0.66
C ALA A 68 5.48 -9.64 0.56
N VAL A 69 6.55 -9.28 1.26
CA VAL A 69 6.56 -8.29 2.35
C VAL A 69 7.35 -7.04 1.92
N LEU A 70 6.81 -5.85 2.14
CA LEU A 70 7.56 -4.60 2.07
C LEU A 70 8.11 -4.32 3.48
N ALA A 71 9.43 -4.27 3.65
CA ALA A 71 10.07 -4.28 4.96
C ALA A 71 11.26 -3.32 5.05
N ALA A 72 11.63 -2.94 6.27
CA ALA A 72 12.83 -2.15 6.56
C ALA A 72 14.12 -2.99 6.70
N ARG A 73 13.98 -4.32 6.72
CA ARG A 73 15.09 -5.28 6.83
C ARG A 73 14.71 -6.64 6.23
N PRO A 74 15.68 -7.50 5.88
CA PRO A 74 15.39 -8.87 5.48
C PRO A 74 14.65 -9.64 6.58
N VAL A 75 13.68 -10.45 6.18
CA VAL A 75 12.76 -11.19 7.08
C VAL A 75 12.71 -12.70 6.81
N GLY A 76 13.57 -13.22 5.93
CA GLY A 76 13.69 -14.66 5.64
C GLY A 76 12.54 -15.24 4.80
N VAL A 77 11.71 -14.38 4.22
CA VAL A 77 10.62 -14.70 3.28
C VAL A 77 10.65 -13.67 2.15
N PRO A 78 9.98 -13.93 1.01
CA PRO A 78 9.98 -13.00 -0.13
C PRO A 78 9.67 -11.57 0.31
N ALA A 79 10.64 -10.67 0.16
CA ALA A 79 10.54 -9.31 0.64
C ALA A 79 11.22 -8.30 -0.28
N ILE A 80 10.69 -7.08 -0.29
CA ILE A 80 11.33 -5.90 -0.87
C ILE A 80 11.74 -5.03 0.30
N VAL A 81 13.04 -4.85 0.46
CA VAL A 81 13.64 -4.14 1.58
C VAL A 81 13.95 -2.70 1.17
N VAL A 82 13.47 -1.75 1.97
CA VAL A 82 13.61 -0.30 1.79
C VAL A 82 14.07 0.36 3.08
N ASP A 83 14.67 1.54 3.02
CA ASP A 83 15.05 2.26 4.25
C ASP A 83 13.84 2.87 4.97
N ASP A 84 12.79 3.24 4.22
CA ASP A 84 11.57 3.86 4.73
C ASP A 84 10.31 3.21 4.11
N VAL A 85 9.59 2.44 4.91
CA VAL A 85 8.36 1.74 4.50
C VAL A 85 7.21 2.72 4.25
N VAL A 86 7.12 3.82 5.00
CA VAL A 86 6.08 4.86 4.80
C VAL A 86 6.30 5.54 3.46
N GLY A 87 7.53 6.00 3.20
CA GLY A 87 7.92 6.60 1.92
C GLY A 87 7.69 5.65 0.74
N ALA A 88 8.02 4.37 0.89
CA ALA A 88 7.77 3.36 -0.13
C ALA A 88 6.28 3.16 -0.43
N LEU A 89 5.40 3.14 0.57
CA LEU A 89 3.96 3.12 0.34
C LEU A 89 3.46 4.39 -0.36
N GLY A 90 4.00 5.55 -0.01
CA GLY A 90 3.71 6.81 -0.69
C GLY A 90 4.10 6.77 -2.17
N ALA A 91 5.28 6.21 -2.49
CA ALA A 91 5.73 6.01 -3.86
C ALA A 91 4.82 5.06 -4.65
N LEU A 92 4.40 3.95 -4.05
CA LEU A 92 3.45 3.01 -4.66
C LEU A 92 2.07 3.66 -4.89
N ALA A 93 1.56 4.40 -3.90
CA ALA A 93 0.30 5.12 -4.02
C ALA A 93 0.36 6.16 -5.14
N ARG A 94 1.47 6.89 -5.26
CA ARG A 94 1.69 7.84 -6.35
C ARG A 94 1.70 7.15 -7.71
N ALA A 95 2.49 6.10 -7.88
CA ALA A 95 2.56 5.34 -9.13
C ALA A 95 1.18 4.77 -9.52
N ALA A 96 0.40 4.31 -8.53
CA ALA A 96 -0.96 3.85 -8.74
C ALA A 96 -1.88 4.98 -9.25
N VAL A 97 -1.85 6.15 -8.60
CA VAL A 97 -2.69 7.31 -9.01
C VAL A 97 -2.29 7.82 -10.40
N GLU A 98 -1.00 7.89 -10.72
CA GLU A 98 -0.50 8.32 -12.03
C GLU A 98 -0.99 7.37 -13.15
N ARG A 99 -0.97 6.06 -12.92
CA ARG A 99 -1.47 5.05 -13.88
C ARG A 99 -2.97 5.11 -14.11
N LEU A 100 -3.76 5.61 -13.15
CA LEU A 100 -5.21 5.77 -13.33
C LEU A 100 -5.57 6.92 -14.28
N GLY A 101 -4.66 7.88 -14.50
CA GLY A 101 -4.94 9.06 -15.34
C GLY A 101 -6.16 9.86 -14.85
N THR A 102 -6.43 9.83 -13.55
CA THR A 102 -7.64 10.42 -12.95
C THR A 102 -7.42 11.86 -12.50
N SER A 103 -8.51 12.60 -12.31
CA SER A 103 -8.48 13.91 -11.66
C SER A 103 -8.43 13.75 -10.14
N VAL A 104 -7.49 14.43 -9.49
CA VAL A 104 -7.29 14.36 -8.04
C VAL A 104 -7.70 15.68 -7.39
N VAL A 105 -8.54 15.60 -6.36
CA VAL A 105 -8.93 16.72 -5.50
C VAL A 105 -8.37 16.49 -4.11
N ALA A 106 -7.55 17.42 -3.62
CA ALA A 106 -7.04 17.41 -2.25
C ALA A 106 -7.68 18.54 -1.44
N LEU A 107 -8.00 18.27 -0.17
CA LEU A 107 -8.58 19.24 0.75
C LEU A 107 -7.96 19.11 2.14
N THR A 108 -7.75 20.25 2.80
CA THR A 108 -7.26 20.34 4.17
C THR A 108 -8.02 21.44 4.93
N GLY A 109 -7.78 21.55 6.24
CA GLY A 109 -8.41 22.56 7.09
C GLY A 109 -8.53 22.09 8.54
N SER A 110 -8.66 23.04 9.48
CA SER A 110 -8.78 22.72 10.91
C SER A 110 -10.09 21.97 11.22
N ALA A 111 -11.18 22.33 10.55
CA ALA A 111 -12.50 21.70 10.70
C ALA A 111 -13.20 21.51 9.35
N GLY A 112 -14.21 20.65 9.29
CA GLY A 112 -15.07 20.48 8.11
C GLY A 112 -14.51 19.61 6.97
N LYS A 113 -13.29 19.05 7.10
CA LYS A 113 -12.66 18.20 6.07
C LYS A 113 -13.55 17.04 5.64
N THR A 114 -14.04 16.24 6.59
CA THR A 114 -14.86 15.05 6.31
C THR A 114 -16.18 15.43 5.63
N SER A 115 -16.91 16.41 6.17
CA SER A 115 -18.18 16.88 5.59
C SER A 115 -17.99 17.43 4.17
N THR A 116 -16.92 18.21 3.95
CA THR A 116 -16.63 18.80 2.64
C THR A 116 -16.24 17.72 1.63
N LYS A 117 -15.39 16.75 2.02
CA LYS A 117 -15.03 15.57 1.22
C LYS A 117 -16.28 14.79 0.79
N ASP A 118 -17.20 14.52 1.73
CA ASP A 118 -18.40 13.74 1.45
C ASP A 118 -19.37 14.47 0.50
N LEU A 119 -19.48 15.80 0.62
CA LEU A 119 -20.26 16.63 -0.31
C LEU A 119 -19.63 16.65 -1.72
N ILE A 120 -18.31 16.81 -1.81
CA ILE A 120 -17.58 16.74 -3.09
C ILE A 120 -17.79 15.38 -3.75
N ALA A 121 -17.66 14.28 -3.00
CA ALA A 121 -17.85 12.93 -3.52
C ALA A 121 -19.26 12.73 -4.09
N GLN A 122 -20.31 13.17 -3.38
CA GLN A 122 -21.69 13.08 -3.84
C GLN A 122 -21.97 13.86 -5.13
N LEU A 123 -21.28 14.98 -5.34
CA LEU A 123 -21.38 15.76 -6.58
C LEU A 123 -20.64 15.05 -7.71
N LEU A 124 -19.38 14.67 -7.51
CA LEU A 124 -18.53 14.07 -8.54
C LEU A 124 -19.03 12.71 -9.02
N GLN A 125 -19.66 11.93 -8.13
CA GLN A 125 -20.28 10.65 -8.50
C GLN A 125 -21.35 10.77 -9.60
N ARG A 126 -21.94 11.95 -9.79
CA ARG A 126 -22.89 12.20 -10.89
C ARG A 126 -22.21 12.38 -12.25
N HIS A 127 -20.91 12.63 -12.25
CA HIS A 127 -20.10 12.89 -13.44
C HIS A 127 -19.18 11.73 -13.81
N GLY A 128 -18.89 10.81 -12.88
CA GLY A 128 -18.13 9.59 -13.17
C GLY A 128 -17.76 8.78 -11.93
N PRO A 129 -17.11 7.61 -12.11
CA PRO A 129 -16.58 6.81 -11.03
C PRO A 129 -15.67 7.65 -10.13
N THR A 130 -15.98 7.67 -8.83
CA THR A 130 -15.32 8.53 -7.85
C THR A 130 -14.91 7.69 -6.64
N VAL A 131 -13.64 7.81 -6.25
CA VAL A 131 -13.09 7.23 -5.01
C VAL A 131 -12.76 8.37 -4.06
N TRP A 132 -13.02 8.18 -2.76
CA TRP A 132 -12.68 9.15 -1.72
C TRP A 132 -12.23 8.41 -0.47
N THR A 133 -11.47 9.09 0.38
CA THR A 133 -10.92 8.53 1.62
C THR A 133 -12.03 8.01 2.55
N PRO A 134 -12.00 6.75 3.00
CA PRO A 134 -12.94 6.28 4.02
C PRO A 134 -12.55 6.83 5.40
N GLY A 135 -13.56 7.21 6.19
CA GLY A 135 -13.35 7.74 7.54
C GLY A 135 -12.34 8.90 7.59
N SER A 136 -11.30 8.71 8.40
CA SER A 136 -10.23 9.67 8.67
C SER A 136 -8.83 9.14 8.30
N LEU A 137 -8.71 8.31 7.26
CA LEU A 137 -7.39 7.87 6.74
C LEU A 137 -6.70 9.02 5.98
N ASN A 138 -6.31 10.07 6.71
CA ASN A 138 -5.79 11.33 6.17
C ASN A 138 -4.43 11.73 6.76
N ASN A 139 -3.72 10.75 7.29
CA ASN A 139 -2.33 10.81 7.70
C ASN A 139 -1.41 10.24 6.61
N GLU A 140 -0.11 10.28 6.89
CA GLU A 140 0.93 9.52 6.17
C GLU A 140 0.63 8.02 6.21
#